data_AF-A0A7S3TBZ4-F1
#
_entry.id   AF-A0A7S3TBZ4-F1
#
_cell.length_a   1.000
_cell.length_b   1.000
_cell.length_c   1.000
_cell.angle_alpha   90.00
_cell.angle_beta   90.00
_cell.angle_gamma   90.00
#
_symmetry.space_group_name_H-M   'P 1'
#
loop_
_entity.id
_entity.type
_entity.pdbx_description
1 polymer ?
#
loop_
_entity_poly.entity_id
_entity_poly.type
_entity_poly.pdbx_seq_one_letter_code
_entity_poly.pdbx_strand_id
1 'polypeptide(L)'
;MCFETISLTFSYISSTQFQLEVELQNPKSLFCADALYFANTELNHFEIYWRHGTHKITFNIPSADEQKDVAYGGIKTYLFCEGVKDSIESLITTLKAFIGGLGSDPDAGIMGSHVPKYMEEVNVNFLAAAMEYDLVPRDIKKVEIDPDTIQSGDFFAIMRLDGLDPIVMWGTGSHAGHSTMALRFDGELYVVESQDAWYWPQVNIQRTPWAEWIQWAENADFHVSHLPLNADARAKFNETAAVEFFWQTEGLPYGYHNFLYGWIDTPIDNWPSLLPTHLVPIVFALLEDHGLKSTTDIFFTAGLNKRLGTEGLSITQ
;
A
#
# COMPACT_ATOMS: atom_id res chain seq x y z
N MET A 1 12.79 22.23 -2.38
CA MET A 1 12.44 23.40 -1.55
C MET A 1 13.12 24.68 -2.04
N CYS A 2 12.30 25.59 -2.58
CA CYS A 2 12.63 26.89 -3.16
C CYS A 2 12.81 27.98 -2.09
N PHE A 3 11.92 28.05 -1.11
CA PHE A 3 11.97 29.05 -0.03
C PHE A 3 12.63 28.47 1.22
N GLU A 4 13.55 29.19 1.86
CA GLU A 4 14.20 28.69 3.08
C GLU A 4 13.27 28.74 4.29
N THR A 5 12.32 29.67 4.29
CA THR A 5 11.33 29.82 5.35
C THR A 5 9.93 29.92 4.74
N ILE A 6 9.04 29.06 5.23
CA ILE A 6 7.61 29.08 4.93
C ILE A 6 6.88 29.19 6.27
N SER A 7 6.17 30.29 6.50
CA SER A 7 5.34 30.50 7.69
C SER A 7 3.87 30.47 7.32
N LEU A 8 3.08 29.76 8.12
CA LEU A 8 1.64 29.59 7.89
C LEU A 8 0.88 30.16 9.09
N THR A 9 -0.02 31.11 8.83
CA THR A 9 -0.91 31.67 9.86
C THR A 9 -2.35 31.36 9.51
N PHE A 10 -3.01 30.62 10.39
CA PHE A 10 -4.43 30.29 10.29
C PHE A 10 -5.26 31.29 11.11
N SER A 11 -6.35 31.80 10.53
CA SER A 11 -7.27 32.70 11.22
C SER A 11 -8.72 32.50 10.77
N TYR A 12 -9.66 32.36 11.71
CA TYR A 12 -11.08 32.39 11.37
C TYR A 12 -11.50 33.80 10.97
N ILE A 13 -12.20 33.92 9.84
CA ILE A 13 -12.89 35.16 9.44
C ILE A 13 -14.31 35.16 10.00
N SER A 14 -14.97 33.99 9.96
CA SER A 14 -16.32 33.76 10.46
C SER A 14 -16.50 32.29 10.85
N SER A 15 -17.70 31.88 11.24
CA SER A 15 -18.01 30.46 11.47
C SER A 15 -17.97 29.61 10.20
N THR A 16 -18.04 30.22 9.01
CA THR A 16 -18.08 29.52 7.73
C THR A 16 -16.86 29.81 6.85
N GLN A 17 -15.88 30.56 7.37
CA GLN A 17 -14.70 30.97 6.61
C GLN A 17 -13.47 31.07 7.49
N PHE A 18 -12.35 30.62 6.95
CA PHE A 18 -11.03 30.88 7.51
C PHE A 18 -10.07 31.36 6.42
N GLN A 19 -9.03 32.08 6.83
CA GLN A 19 -7.94 32.53 5.98
C GLN A 19 -6.65 31.86 6.42
N LEU A 20 -5.92 31.36 5.42
CA LEU A 20 -4.54 30.94 5.56
C LEU A 20 -3.64 32.01 4.93
N GLU A 21 -2.75 32.57 5.74
CA GLU A 21 -1.68 33.45 5.28
C GLU A 21 -0.39 32.63 5.16
N VAL A 22 0.17 32.60 3.96
CA VAL A 22 1.39 31.87 3.60
C VAL A 22 2.48 32.89 3.31
N GLU A 23 3.44 33.00 4.22
CA GLU A 23 4.57 33.90 4.09
C GLU A 23 5.80 33.12 3.64
N LEU A 24 6.34 33.51 2.48
CA LEU A 24 7.46 32.84 1.82
C LEU A 24 8.67 33.77 1.80
N GLN A 25 9.79 33.34 2.37
CA GLN A 25 10.99 34.16 2.50
C GLN A 25 12.23 33.48 1.92
N ASN A 26 13.23 34.29 1.55
CA ASN A 26 14.56 33.86 1.10
C ASN A 26 14.50 32.81 -0.04
N PRO A 27 14.03 33.18 -1.24
CA PRO A 27 14.02 32.26 -2.38
C PRO A 27 15.45 31.91 -2.80
N LYS A 28 15.73 30.62 -3.02
CA LYS A 28 17.04 30.13 -3.48
C LYS A 28 17.40 30.56 -4.89
N SER A 29 16.41 30.81 -5.75
CA SER A 29 16.62 31.31 -7.11
C SER A 29 15.40 32.07 -7.63
N LEU A 30 15.56 32.81 -8.72
CA LEU A 30 14.52 33.65 -9.30
C LEU A 30 13.33 32.86 -9.90
N PHE A 31 13.57 31.60 -10.29
CA PHE A 31 12.60 30.78 -11.03
C PHE A 31 12.25 29.47 -10.31
N CYS A 32 12.62 29.33 -9.04
CA CYS A 32 12.16 28.17 -8.28
C CYS A 32 10.69 28.35 -7.84
N ALA A 33 10.05 27.22 -7.53
CA ALA A 33 8.71 27.19 -6.97
C ALA A 33 8.64 26.09 -5.91
N ASP A 34 7.77 26.28 -4.92
CA ASP A 34 7.33 25.23 -4.01
C ASP A 34 5.85 24.97 -4.22
N ALA A 35 5.46 23.69 -4.18
CA ALA A 35 4.07 23.28 -4.24
C ALA A 35 3.60 22.85 -2.84
N LEU A 36 2.49 23.45 -2.41
CA LEU A 36 1.85 23.15 -1.13
C LEU A 36 0.46 22.56 -1.40
N TYR A 37 0.15 21.47 -0.71
CA TYR A 37 -1.17 20.88 -0.66
C TYR A 37 -1.77 21.10 0.72
N PHE A 38 -2.87 21.83 0.77
CA PHE A 38 -3.62 22.13 1.97
C PHE A 38 -4.87 21.26 1.99
N ALA A 39 -5.00 20.38 2.98
CA ALA A 39 -6.12 19.47 3.01
C ALA A 39 -6.49 18.97 4.41
N ASN A 40 -7.75 18.56 4.53
CA ASN A 40 -8.31 17.73 5.58
C ASN A 40 -9.32 16.76 4.93
N THR A 41 -10.21 16.10 5.68
CA THR A 41 -11.11 15.12 5.06
C THR A 41 -12.20 15.78 4.22
N GLU A 42 -12.53 17.05 4.45
CA GLU A 42 -13.64 17.74 3.77
C GLU A 42 -13.18 18.76 2.71
N LEU A 43 -11.92 19.17 2.75
CA LEU A 43 -11.38 20.26 1.96
C LEU A 43 -10.01 19.90 1.42
N ASN A 44 -9.76 20.27 0.17
CA ASN A 44 -8.48 20.10 -0.49
C ASN A 44 -8.18 21.28 -1.42
N HIS A 45 -6.94 21.76 -1.40
CA HIS A 45 -6.45 22.85 -2.25
C HIS A 45 -4.98 22.69 -2.53
N PHE A 46 -4.60 22.82 -3.80
CA PHE A 46 -3.22 22.73 -4.23
C PHE A 46 -2.78 24.08 -4.78
N GLU A 47 -1.64 24.59 -4.32
CA GLU A 47 -1.10 25.89 -4.74
C GLU A 47 0.39 25.77 -5.06
N ILE A 48 0.82 26.40 -6.17
CA ILE A 48 2.23 26.50 -6.54
C ILE A 48 2.68 27.94 -6.38
N TYR A 49 3.68 28.16 -5.52
CA TYR A 49 4.21 29.47 -5.24
C TYR A 49 5.51 29.73 -5.99
N TRP A 50 5.45 30.67 -6.93
CA TRP A 50 6.60 31.11 -7.73
C TRP A 50 7.28 32.37 -7.19
N ARG A 51 6.69 33.03 -6.19
CA ARG A 51 7.14 34.33 -5.68
C ARG A 51 7.14 34.36 -4.16
N HIS A 52 8.20 34.95 -3.61
CA HIS A 52 8.28 35.26 -2.19
C HIS A 52 7.25 36.34 -1.78
N GLY A 53 7.06 36.51 -0.48
CA GLY A 53 6.10 37.45 0.10
C GLY A 53 4.90 36.74 0.73
N THR A 54 3.91 37.55 1.12
CA THR A 54 2.70 37.09 1.81
C THR A 54 1.58 36.82 0.81
N HIS A 55 1.07 35.59 0.83
CA HIS A 55 -0.08 35.16 0.05
C HIS A 55 -1.22 34.82 0.99
N LYS A 56 -2.46 35.15 0.60
CA LYS A 56 -3.65 34.89 1.43
C LYS A 56 -4.62 34.04 0.64
N ILE A 57 -5.03 32.92 1.23
CA ILE A 57 -6.07 32.04 0.69
C ILE A 57 -7.23 32.06 1.67
N THR A 58 -8.44 32.31 1.17
CA THR A 58 -9.67 32.23 1.96
C THR A 58 -10.42 30.97 1.58
N PHE A 59 -10.71 30.14 2.58
CA PHE A 59 -11.46 28.91 2.44
C PHE A 59 -12.88 29.10 2.96
N ASN A 60 -13.85 28.54 2.23
CA ASN A 60 -15.25 28.50 2.63
C ASN A 60 -15.55 27.09 3.16
N ILE A 61 -16.22 27.02 4.32
CA ILE A 61 -16.65 25.79 4.99
C ILE A 61 -18.14 25.90 5.35
N PRO A 62 -19.04 25.89 4.34
CA PRO A 62 -20.46 26.16 4.54
C PRO A 62 -21.21 25.09 5.33
N SER A 63 -20.78 23.82 5.29
CA SER A 63 -21.44 22.71 5.97
C SER A 63 -21.04 22.62 7.44
N ALA A 64 -21.89 21.95 8.24
CA ALA A 64 -21.60 21.73 9.64
C ALA A 64 -20.43 20.74 9.84
N ASP A 65 -20.23 19.82 8.91
CA ASP A 65 -19.21 18.78 9.02
C ASP A 65 -17.82 19.30 8.62
N GLU A 66 -17.71 20.12 7.57
CA GLU A 66 -16.50 20.91 7.28
C GLU A 66 -16.08 21.78 8.48
N GLN A 67 -17.04 22.43 9.15
CA GLN A 67 -16.79 23.25 10.33
C GLN A 67 -16.27 22.41 11.51
N LYS A 68 -16.83 21.23 11.73
CA LYS A 68 -16.36 20.30 12.79
C LYS A 68 -14.97 19.78 12.48
N ASP A 69 -14.70 19.38 11.24
CA ASP A 69 -13.41 18.82 10.86
C ASP A 69 -12.28 19.87 10.98
N VAL A 70 -12.50 21.08 10.47
CA VAL A 70 -11.55 22.20 10.64
C VAL A 70 -11.39 22.55 12.12
N ALA A 71 -12.45 22.55 12.93
CA ALA A 71 -12.36 22.86 14.36
C ALA A 71 -11.59 21.78 15.15
N TYR A 72 -11.67 20.51 14.74
CA TYR A 72 -11.00 19.39 15.40
C TYR A 72 -9.53 19.27 14.96
N GLY A 73 -9.28 19.25 13.65
CA GLY A 73 -7.98 18.90 13.08
C GLY A 73 -7.22 20.06 12.43
N GLY A 74 -7.88 21.20 12.20
CA GLY A 74 -7.36 22.28 11.36
C GLY A 74 -7.21 21.85 9.90
N ILE A 75 -6.36 22.56 9.17
CA ILE A 75 -5.93 22.17 7.82
C ILE A 75 -4.50 21.62 7.87
N LYS A 76 -4.27 20.46 7.25
CA LYS A 76 -2.92 19.90 7.11
C LYS A 76 -2.25 20.52 5.90
N THR A 77 -0.95 20.79 6.01
CA THR A 77 -0.16 21.33 4.90
C THR A 77 0.95 20.35 4.56
N TYR A 78 1.00 19.95 3.29
CA TYR A 78 2.00 19.05 2.76
C TYR A 78 2.85 19.81 1.76
N LEU A 79 4.15 19.84 2.01
CA LEU A 79 5.13 20.41 1.10
C LEU A 79 5.68 19.31 0.20
N PHE A 80 5.59 19.53 -1.10
CA PHE A 80 6.25 18.68 -2.08
C PHE A 80 7.71 19.09 -2.13
N CYS A 81 8.60 18.22 -1.62
CA CYS A 81 10.01 18.53 -1.46
C CYS A 81 10.74 18.77 -2.78
N GLU A 82 10.23 18.17 -3.86
CA GLU A 82 10.79 18.22 -5.21
C GLU A 82 10.08 19.26 -6.08
N GLY A 83 10.72 19.67 -7.18
CA GLY A 83 10.09 20.57 -8.14
C GLY A 83 8.95 19.89 -8.91
N VAL A 84 8.14 20.67 -9.62
CA VAL A 84 7.05 20.14 -10.47
C VAL A 84 7.56 19.12 -11.49
N LYS A 85 8.74 19.36 -12.08
CA LYS A 85 9.37 18.43 -13.02
C LYS A 85 9.66 17.07 -12.37
N ASP A 86 10.29 17.10 -11.21
CA ASP A 86 10.69 15.91 -10.47
C ASP A 86 9.45 15.16 -9.96
N SER A 87 8.39 15.86 -9.56
CA SER A 87 7.09 15.27 -9.20
C SER A 87 6.47 14.47 -10.36
N ILE A 88 6.61 14.94 -11.61
CA ILE A 88 6.16 14.20 -12.80
C ILE A 88 7.05 12.96 -13.04
N GLU A 89 8.36 13.07 -12.84
CA GLU A 89 9.28 11.94 -12.94
C GLU A 89 8.98 10.88 -11.87
N SER A 90 8.69 11.30 -10.64
CA SER A 90 8.23 10.46 -9.54
C SER A 90 6.92 9.75 -9.88
N LEU A 91 5.93 10.45 -10.46
CA LEU A 91 4.69 9.82 -10.93
C LEU A 91 4.94 8.75 -12.01
N ILE A 92 5.79 9.05 -13.01
CA ILE A 92 6.15 8.09 -14.06
C ILE A 92 6.88 6.88 -13.46
N THR A 93 7.74 7.10 -12.48
CA THR A 93 8.47 6.03 -11.77
C THR A 93 7.51 5.15 -10.99
N THR A 94 6.55 5.73 -10.26
CA THR A 94 5.48 4.97 -9.60
C THR A 94 4.69 4.14 -10.59
N LEU A 95 4.27 4.70 -11.73
CA LEU A 95 3.55 3.91 -12.75
C LEU A 95 4.39 2.74 -13.27
N LYS A 96 5.69 2.93 -13.51
CA LYS A 96 6.61 1.85 -13.90
C LYS A 96 6.75 0.77 -12.83
N ALA A 97 6.64 1.12 -11.55
CA ALA A 97 6.73 0.17 -10.45
C ALA A 97 5.56 -0.82 -10.40
N PHE A 98 4.38 -0.44 -10.93
CA PHE A 98 3.14 -1.22 -10.85
C PHE A 98 2.62 -1.76 -12.20
N ILE A 99 3.14 -1.28 -13.33
CA ILE A 99 2.69 -1.73 -14.66
C ILE A 99 3.67 -2.75 -15.22
N GLY A 100 3.28 -4.02 -15.19
CA GLY A 100 4.03 -5.15 -15.75
C GLY A 100 3.45 -6.48 -15.24
N GLY A 101 3.74 -7.58 -15.92
CA GLY A 101 3.21 -8.88 -15.50
C GLY A 101 1.67 -8.94 -15.60
N LEU A 102 1.10 -8.44 -16.70
CA LEU A 102 -0.34 -8.11 -16.83
C LEU A 102 -1.25 -9.29 -17.21
N GLY A 103 -0.78 -10.52 -17.08
CA GLY A 103 -1.54 -11.72 -17.40
C GLY A 103 -0.86 -12.98 -16.89
N SER A 104 -1.56 -14.12 -16.93
CA SER A 104 -1.07 -15.39 -16.37
C SER A 104 -0.28 -16.26 -17.36
N ASP A 105 -0.19 -15.85 -18.63
CA ASP A 105 0.56 -16.58 -19.66
C ASP A 105 2.05 -16.15 -19.65
N PRO A 106 3.00 -17.01 -19.27
CA PRO A 106 4.42 -16.63 -19.23
C PRO A 106 4.98 -16.26 -20.61
N ASP A 107 4.39 -16.75 -21.69
CA ASP A 107 4.90 -16.55 -23.05
C ASP A 107 4.39 -15.25 -23.72
N ALA A 108 3.51 -14.49 -23.06
CA ALA A 108 2.88 -13.29 -23.61
C ALA A 108 3.73 -12.00 -23.50
N GLY A 109 5.03 -12.12 -23.18
CA GLY A 109 5.95 -10.98 -23.08
C GLY A 109 5.55 -10.01 -21.96
N ILE A 110 5.45 -8.70 -22.26
CA ILE A 110 5.07 -7.68 -21.26
C ILE A 110 3.65 -7.89 -20.71
N MET A 111 2.79 -8.56 -21.50
CA MET A 111 1.43 -8.93 -21.09
C MET A 111 1.38 -10.29 -20.37
N GLY A 112 2.52 -10.95 -20.19
CA GLY A 112 2.61 -12.24 -19.53
C GLY A 112 2.75 -12.16 -18.02
N SER A 113 3.09 -13.27 -17.39
CA SER A 113 3.20 -13.38 -15.92
C SER A 113 4.53 -12.88 -15.35
N HIS A 114 5.55 -12.78 -16.20
CA HIS A 114 6.88 -12.36 -15.77
C HIS A 114 6.95 -10.86 -15.44
N VAL A 115 7.75 -10.53 -14.44
CA VAL A 115 8.05 -9.16 -14.04
C VAL A 115 9.01 -8.55 -15.08
N PRO A 116 8.64 -7.46 -15.76
CA PRO A 116 9.55 -6.82 -16.70
C PRO A 116 10.77 -6.23 -15.99
N LYS A 117 11.95 -6.34 -16.61
CA LYS A 117 13.21 -5.83 -16.02
C LYS A 117 13.15 -4.38 -15.52
N TYR A 118 12.48 -3.48 -16.22
CA TYR A 118 12.37 -2.08 -15.77
C TYR A 118 11.57 -1.95 -14.47
N MET A 119 10.60 -2.85 -14.24
CA MET A 119 9.76 -2.88 -13.06
C MET A 119 10.58 -3.42 -11.88
N GLU A 120 11.37 -4.47 -12.09
CA GLU A 120 12.33 -4.97 -11.09
C GLU A 120 13.30 -3.88 -10.65
N GLU A 121 13.93 -3.18 -11.60
CA GLU A 121 14.90 -2.11 -11.32
C GLU A 121 14.29 -0.98 -10.48
N VAL A 122 13.06 -0.57 -10.78
CA VAL A 122 12.35 0.46 -10.00
C VAL A 122 12.01 -0.05 -8.60
N ASN A 123 11.52 -1.29 -8.47
CA ASN A 123 11.15 -1.87 -7.19
C ASN A 123 12.37 -2.10 -6.28
N VAL A 124 13.51 -2.53 -6.82
CA VAL A 124 14.78 -2.63 -6.08
C VAL A 124 15.21 -1.26 -5.55
N ASN A 125 15.16 -0.23 -6.41
CA ASN A 125 15.51 1.14 -5.99
C ASN A 125 14.55 1.67 -4.92
N PHE A 126 13.25 1.36 -5.02
CA PHE A 126 12.26 1.73 -4.01
C PHE A 126 12.58 1.07 -2.66
N LEU A 127 12.84 -0.24 -2.62
CA LEU A 127 13.17 -0.94 -1.37
C LEU A 127 14.46 -0.41 -0.72
N ALA A 128 15.49 -0.11 -1.52
CA ALA A 128 16.71 0.51 -1.02
C ALA A 128 16.45 1.91 -0.43
N ALA A 129 15.66 2.74 -1.10
CA ALA A 129 15.39 4.11 -0.67
C ALA A 129 14.39 4.21 0.50
N ALA A 130 13.37 3.36 0.52
CA ALA A 130 12.25 3.45 1.46
C ALA A 130 12.43 2.57 2.71
N MET A 131 13.22 1.50 2.61
CA MET A 131 13.40 0.52 3.68
C MET A 131 14.87 0.26 4.04
N GLU A 132 15.83 0.93 3.38
CA GLU A 132 17.26 0.65 3.53
C GLU A 132 17.60 -0.84 3.24
N TYR A 133 16.83 -1.47 2.35
CA TYR A 133 16.99 -2.87 2.00
C TYR A 133 17.68 -3.03 0.64
N ASP A 134 19.01 -3.15 0.68
CA ASP A 134 19.85 -3.33 -0.51
C ASP A 134 19.80 -4.77 -1.03
N LEU A 135 18.92 -5.02 -2.01
CA LEU A 135 18.88 -6.28 -2.73
C LEU A 135 20.09 -6.42 -3.67
N VAL A 136 20.96 -7.38 -3.35
CA VAL A 136 22.11 -7.72 -4.18
C VAL A 136 21.78 -8.87 -5.14
N PRO A 137 22.18 -8.79 -6.43
CA PRO A 137 22.07 -9.91 -7.34
C PRO A 137 22.78 -11.16 -6.79
N ARG A 138 22.16 -12.33 -6.97
CA ARG A 138 22.72 -13.63 -6.56
C ARG A 138 22.62 -14.62 -7.71
N ASP A 139 23.57 -15.55 -7.75
CA ASP A 139 23.48 -16.70 -8.67
C ASP A 139 22.24 -17.53 -8.33
N ILE A 140 21.33 -17.63 -9.29
CA ILE A 140 20.09 -18.40 -9.14
C ILE A 140 20.46 -19.88 -9.26
N LYS A 141 20.17 -20.65 -8.21
CA LYS A 141 20.20 -22.11 -8.24
C LYS A 141 18.78 -22.60 -8.03
N LYS A 142 18.23 -23.29 -9.03
CA LYS A 142 16.97 -24.02 -8.86
C LYS A 142 17.19 -25.08 -7.79
N VAL A 143 16.43 -25.01 -6.70
CA VAL A 143 16.43 -26.00 -5.65
C VAL A 143 15.13 -26.76 -5.76
N GLU A 144 15.21 -28.05 -6.06
CA GLU A 144 14.06 -28.93 -5.97
C GLU A 144 13.87 -29.33 -4.51
N ILE A 145 12.68 -29.05 -3.96
CA ILE A 145 12.31 -29.43 -2.61
C ILE A 145 11.50 -30.71 -2.69
N ASP A 146 11.94 -31.72 -1.95
CA ASP A 146 11.19 -32.97 -1.81
C ASP A 146 9.87 -32.70 -1.06
N PRO A 147 8.69 -32.89 -1.69
CA PRO A 147 7.40 -32.62 -1.06
C PRO A 147 7.15 -33.44 0.21
N ASP A 148 7.83 -34.58 0.39
CA ASP A 148 7.70 -35.39 1.61
C ASP A 148 8.38 -34.73 2.82
N THR A 149 9.28 -33.77 2.58
CA THR A 149 9.91 -32.97 3.65
C THR A 149 9.03 -31.82 4.13
N ILE A 150 7.95 -31.51 3.40
CA ILE A 150 7.02 -30.41 3.71
C ILE A 150 5.85 -30.95 4.55
N GLN A 151 5.56 -30.22 5.62
CA GLN A 151 4.54 -30.60 6.60
C GLN A 151 3.44 -29.55 6.66
N SER A 152 2.21 -29.97 6.97
CA SER A 152 1.11 -29.02 7.16
C SER A 152 1.43 -27.98 8.24
N GLY A 153 1.14 -26.73 7.93
CA GLY A 153 1.51 -25.58 8.75
C GLY A 153 2.86 -24.95 8.39
N ASP A 154 3.64 -25.54 7.47
CA ASP A 154 4.83 -24.87 6.95
C ASP A 154 4.45 -23.57 6.26
N PHE A 155 5.25 -22.54 6.51
CA PHE A 155 5.02 -21.20 5.99
C PHE A 155 5.91 -20.96 4.77
N PHE A 156 5.36 -20.36 3.72
CA PHE A 156 6.13 -19.83 2.61
C PHE A 156 6.01 -18.32 2.57
N ALA A 157 7.15 -17.65 2.78
CA ALA A 157 7.27 -16.21 2.63
C ALA A 157 7.64 -15.90 1.18
N ILE A 158 6.87 -15.03 0.53
CA ILE A 158 7.00 -14.75 -0.89
C ILE A 158 7.32 -13.28 -1.08
N MET A 159 8.25 -13.03 -1.99
CA MET A 159 8.57 -11.70 -2.50
C MET A 159 8.51 -11.74 -4.03
N ARG A 160 7.86 -10.76 -4.61
CA ARG A 160 7.88 -10.42 -6.03
C ARG A 160 8.24 -8.94 -6.20
N LEU A 161 8.89 -8.56 -7.29
CA LEU A 161 9.32 -7.17 -7.53
C LEU A 161 8.33 -6.42 -8.42
N ASP A 162 7.07 -6.37 -8.01
CA ASP A 162 5.95 -5.96 -8.86
C ASP A 162 5.14 -4.74 -8.37
N GLY A 163 5.73 -3.96 -7.47
CA GLY A 163 5.08 -2.80 -6.87
C GLY A 163 4.14 -3.17 -5.73
N LEU A 164 3.31 -4.21 -5.87
CA LEU A 164 2.40 -4.64 -4.82
C LEU A 164 3.15 -5.29 -3.65
N ASP A 165 3.98 -6.29 -3.91
CA ASP A 165 4.75 -6.93 -2.85
C ASP A 165 5.71 -5.92 -2.16
N PRO A 166 6.45 -5.07 -2.90
CA PRO A 166 7.29 -4.04 -2.30
C PRO A 166 6.52 -3.00 -1.47
N ILE A 167 5.31 -2.58 -1.87
CA ILE A 167 4.52 -1.66 -1.05
C ILE A 167 3.98 -2.36 0.21
N VAL A 168 3.66 -3.66 0.15
CA VAL A 168 3.30 -4.45 1.34
C VAL A 168 4.48 -4.57 2.29
N MET A 169 5.68 -4.86 1.77
CA MET A 169 6.92 -4.91 2.56
C MET A 169 7.16 -3.58 3.27
N TRP A 170 7.07 -2.46 2.55
CA TRP A 170 7.24 -1.12 3.12
C TRP A 170 6.18 -0.79 4.16
N GLY A 171 4.92 -1.12 3.89
CA GLY A 171 3.79 -0.88 4.77
C GLY A 171 3.82 -1.68 6.08
N THR A 172 4.34 -2.91 6.03
CA THR A 172 4.36 -3.84 7.16
C THR A 172 5.73 -3.94 7.85
N GLY A 173 6.78 -3.36 7.26
CA GLY A 173 8.16 -3.52 7.69
C GLY A 173 8.73 -4.93 7.50
N SER A 174 8.09 -5.78 6.68
CA SER A 174 8.51 -7.15 6.41
C SER A 174 9.47 -7.23 5.22
N HIS A 175 10.05 -8.40 4.96
CA HIS A 175 10.76 -8.69 3.71
C HIS A 175 9.98 -9.64 2.78
N ALA A 176 8.67 -9.75 2.95
CA ALA A 176 7.78 -10.59 2.15
C ALA A 176 6.46 -9.86 1.87
N GLY A 177 6.05 -9.82 0.60
CA GLY A 177 4.80 -9.19 0.19
C GLY A 177 3.60 -10.15 0.20
N HIS A 178 3.86 -11.45 0.12
CA HIS A 178 2.82 -12.48 0.12
C HIS A 178 3.17 -13.66 1.03
N SER A 179 2.13 -14.40 1.44
CA SER A 179 2.19 -15.41 2.48
C SER A 179 1.30 -16.58 2.14
N THR A 180 1.86 -17.79 2.14
CA THR A 180 1.10 -19.02 1.91
C THR A 180 1.46 -20.09 2.93
N MET A 181 0.65 -21.14 3.01
CA MET A 181 0.85 -22.23 3.95
C MET A 181 0.74 -23.58 3.25
N ALA A 182 1.60 -24.53 3.61
CA ALA A 182 1.42 -25.93 3.24
C ALA A 182 0.27 -26.55 4.04
N LEU A 183 -0.61 -27.29 3.38
CA LEU A 183 -1.67 -28.04 4.06
C LEU A 183 -1.97 -29.33 3.31
N ARG A 184 -2.08 -30.43 4.05
CA ARG A 184 -2.45 -31.73 3.49
C ARG A 184 -3.96 -31.95 3.55
N PHE A 185 -4.51 -32.38 2.43
CA PHE A 185 -5.90 -32.81 2.31
C PHE A 185 -5.89 -34.27 1.88
N ASP A 186 -6.45 -35.16 2.70
CA ASP A 186 -6.46 -36.60 2.45
C ASP A 186 -5.06 -37.19 2.15
N GLY A 187 -4.01 -36.62 2.77
CA GLY A 187 -2.61 -37.00 2.62
C GLY A 187 -1.85 -36.28 1.50
N GLU A 188 -2.55 -35.67 0.56
CA GLU A 188 -1.97 -34.96 -0.58
C GLU A 188 -1.56 -33.52 -0.20
N LEU A 189 -0.41 -33.05 -0.70
CA LEU A 189 0.14 -31.74 -0.35
C LEU A 189 -0.39 -30.63 -1.25
N TYR A 190 -0.94 -29.58 -0.63
CA TYR A 190 -1.38 -28.36 -1.27
C TYR A 190 -0.70 -27.14 -0.65
N VAL A 191 -0.63 -26.08 -1.41
CA VAL A 191 -0.41 -24.72 -0.90
C VAL A 191 -1.76 -24.04 -0.82
N VAL A 192 -2.07 -23.48 0.35
CA VAL A 192 -3.27 -22.68 0.58
C VAL A 192 -2.92 -21.21 0.69
N GLU A 193 -3.67 -20.36 0.01
CA GLU A 193 -3.41 -18.92 -0.07
C GLU A 193 -4.68 -18.12 -0.38
N SER A 194 -4.59 -16.79 -0.22
CA SER A 194 -5.57 -15.84 -0.76
C SER A 194 -4.88 -15.05 -1.86
N GLN A 195 -5.44 -15.05 -3.07
CA GLN A 195 -4.80 -14.45 -4.25
C GLN A 195 -5.81 -13.70 -5.12
N ASP A 196 -5.40 -12.61 -5.77
CA ASP A 196 -6.25 -11.85 -6.71
C ASP A 196 -5.43 -11.16 -7.82
N ALA A 197 -4.16 -11.52 -7.96
CA ALA A 197 -3.30 -10.91 -8.94
C ALA A 197 -3.58 -11.41 -10.35
N TRP A 198 -3.49 -10.48 -11.32
CA TRP A 198 -3.67 -10.75 -12.76
C TRP A 198 -2.67 -11.75 -13.37
N TYR A 199 -1.53 -11.97 -12.72
CA TYR A 199 -0.45 -12.85 -13.16
C TYR A 199 -0.64 -14.27 -12.63
N TRP A 200 -1.59 -14.45 -11.69
CA TRP A 200 -1.83 -15.73 -11.07
C TRP A 200 -3.02 -16.44 -11.74
N PRO A 201 -2.94 -17.75 -12.02
CA PRO A 201 -3.99 -18.45 -12.76
C PRO A 201 -5.33 -18.60 -12.02
N GLN A 202 -5.33 -18.45 -10.70
CA GLN A 202 -6.48 -18.68 -9.84
C GLN A 202 -6.64 -17.53 -8.83
N VAL A 203 -7.88 -17.22 -8.44
CA VAL A 203 -8.20 -16.12 -7.54
C VAL A 203 -8.95 -16.61 -6.31
N ASN A 204 -9.16 -15.71 -5.36
CA ASN A 204 -9.81 -15.93 -4.06
C ASN A 204 -8.95 -16.77 -3.10
N ILE A 205 -9.54 -17.15 -1.96
CA ILE A 205 -8.95 -18.17 -1.08
C ILE A 205 -9.00 -19.50 -1.80
N GLN A 206 -7.84 -20.10 -2.02
CA GLN A 206 -7.65 -21.26 -2.87
C GLN A 206 -6.67 -22.25 -2.28
N ARG A 207 -6.67 -23.45 -2.86
CA ARG A 207 -5.65 -24.47 -2.65
C ARG A 207 -5.17 -24.98 -3.99
N THR A 208 -3.87 -25.16 -4.11
CA THR A 208 -3.23 -25.59 -5.35
C THR A 208 -2.32 -26.78 -5.04
N PRO A 209 -2.44 -27.90 -5.77
CA PRO A 209 -1.51 -29.03 -5.62
C PRO A 209 -0.06 -28.55 -5.71
N TRP A 210 0.82 -29.09 -4.85
CA TRP A 210 2.21 -28.63 -4.73
C TRP A 210 2.94 -28.46 -6.06
N ALA A 211 2.88 -29.47 -6.94
CA ALA A 211 3.59 -29.45 -8.22
C ALA A 211 3.07 -28.35 -9.15
N GLU A 212 1.75 -28.10 -9.15
CA GLU A 212 1.12 -27.05 -9.92
C GLU A 212 1.46 -25.67 -9.34
N TRP A 213 1.45 -25.54 -8.01
CA TRP A 213 1.82 -24.30 -7.33
C TRP A 213 3.28 -23.90 -7.61
N ILE A 214 4.21 -24.86 -7.58
CA ILE A 214 5.62 -24.61 -7.94
C ILE A 214 5.73 -24.11 -9.38
N GLN A 215 4.99 -24.71 -10.33
CA GLN A 215 4.99 -24.25 -11.71
C GLN A 215 4.46 -22.82 -11.84
N TRP A 216 3.36 -22.49 -11.14
CA TRP A 216 2.80 -21.13 -11.16
C TRP A 216 3.74 -20.11 -10.51
N ALA A 217 4.37 -20.46 -9.40
CA ALA A 217 5.36 -19.62 -8.72
C ALA A 217 6.58 -19.34 -9.60
N GLU A 218 7.06 -20.35 -10.35
CA GLU A 218 8.13 -20.18 -11.34
C GLU A 218 7.72 -19.25 -12.49
N ASN A 219 6.50 -19.38 -12.99
CA ASN A 219 5.98 -18.53 -14.06
C ASN A 219 5.72 -17.08 -13.59
N ALA A 220 5.47 -16.86 -12.31
CA ALA A 220 5.18 -15.54 -11.75
C ALA A 220 6.41 -14.80 -11.18
N ASP A 221 7.62 -15.37 -11.35
CA ASP A 221 8.87 -14.86 -10.78
C ASP A 221 8.86 -14.70 -9.25
N PHE A 222 8.24 -15.65 -8.55
CA PHE A 222 8.23 -15.63 -7.09
C PHE A 222 9.59 -15.96 -6.50
N HIS A 223 10.03 -15.15 -5.54
CA HIS A 223 11.11 -15.49 -4.63
C HIS A 223 10.50 -16.12 -3.38
N VAL A 224 10.65 -17.44 -3.23
CA VAL A 224 10.03 -18.20 -2.15
C VAL A 224 11.06 -18.60 -1.10
N SER A 225 10.77 -18.27 0.16
CA SER A 225 11.47 -18.84 1.32
C SER A 225 10.55 -19.85 2.01
N HIS A 226 11.03 -21.07 2.21
CA HIS A 226 10.35 -22.09 3.01
C HIS A 226 10.78 -21.98 4.48
N LEU A 227 9.81 -21.77 5.36
CA LEU A 227 10.00 -21.65 6.81
C LEU A 227 9.20 -22.74 7.52
N PRO A 228 9.82 -23.91 7.80
CA PRO A 228 9.17 -24.97 8.56
C PRO A 228 8.84 -24.52 9.99
N LEU A 229 7.74 -25.01 10.53
CA LEU A 229 7.47 -24.84 11.96
C LEU A 229 8.56 -25.52 12.80
N ASN A 230 9.06 -24.81 13.81
CA ASN A 230 9.91 -25.42 14.83
C ASN A 230 9.13 -26.49 15.63
N ALA A 231 9.84 -27.29 16.42
CA ALA A 231 9.25 -28.42 17.14
C ALA A 231 8.08 -28.00 18.06
N ASP A 232 8.19 -26.88 18.75
CA ASP A 232 7.16 -26.39 19.68
C ASP A 232 5.91 -25.90 18.95
N ALA A 233 6.06 -25.19 17.84
CA ALA A 233 4.95 -24.75 17.00
C ALA A 233 4.29 -25.94 16.29
N ARG A 234 5.07 -26.91 15.82
CA ARG A 234 4.56 -28.14 15.20
C ARG A 234 3.69 -28.93 16.15
N ALA A 235 4.12 -29.11 17.40
CA ALA A 235 3.38 -29.86 18.40
C ALA A 235 2.01 -29.24 18.74
N LYS A 236 1.83 -27.93 18.46
CA LYS A 236 0.59 -27.18 18.67
C LYS A 236 -0.28 -27.11 17.42
N PHE A 237 0.27 -27.36 16.24
CA PHE A 237 -0.46 -27.26 14.98
C PHE A 237 -1.50 -28.38 14.86
N ASN A 238 -2.76 -28.00 14.71
CA ASN A 238 -3.86 -28.94 14.51
C ASN A 238 -4.26 -28.94 13.04
N GLU A 239 -3.75 -29.92 12.29
CA GLU A 239 -4.03 -30.07 10.86
C GLU A 239 -5.53 -30.24 10.57
N THR A 240 -6.23 -31.05 11.35
CA THR A 240 -7.68 -31.27 11.17
C THR A 240 -8.45 -29.96 11.29
N ALA A 241 -8.16 -29.16 12.32
CA ALA A 241 -8.82 -27.86 12.51
C ALA A 241 -8.46 -26.86 11.40
N ALA A 242 -7.21 -26.88 10.91
CA ALA A 242 -6.78 -26.02 9.79
C ALA A 242 -7.52 -26.38 8.49
N VAL A 243 -7.68 -27.68 8.21
CA VAL A 243 -8.46 -28.18 7.07
C VAL A 243 -9.93 -27.79 7.20
N GLU A 244 -10.54 -28.00 8.37
CA GLU A 244 -11.94 -27.60 8.63
C GLU A 244 -12.17 -26.09 8.48
N PHE A 245 -11.22 -25.28 8.91
CA PHE A 245 -11.26 -23.82 8.73
C PHE A 245 -11.11 -23.44 7.25
N PHE A 246 -10.19 -24.09 6.53
CA PHE A 246 -10.02 -23.85 5.10
C PHE A 246 -11.31 -24.13 4.33
N TRP A 247 -12.02 -25.22 4.63
CA TRP A 247 -13.31 -25.51 3.99
C TRP A 247 -14.40 -24.47 4.21
N GLN A 248 -14.32 -23.71 5.29
CA GLN A 248 -15.25 -22.61 5.57
C GLN A 248 -14.89 -21.33 4.82
N THR A 249 -13.68 -21.24 4.27
CA THR A 249 -13.12 -20.01 3.71
C THR A 249 -12.72 -20.12 2.23
N GLU A 250 -12.57 -21.33 1.69
CA GLU A 250 -12.30 -21.56 0.27
C GLU A 250 -13.32 -20.82 -0.62
N GLY A 251 -12.82 -20.09 -1.60
CA GLY A 251 -13.61 -19.29 -2.52
C GLY A 251 -13.98 -17.89 -2.03
N LEU A 252 -13.71 -17.52 -0.77
CA LEU A 252 -13.91 -16.15 -0.31
C LEU A 252 -12.97 -15.17 -1.04
N PRO A 253 -13.43 -13.95 -1.37
CA PRO A 253 -12.60 -12.94 -2.03
C PRO A 253 -11.34 -12.58 -1.26
N TYR A 254 -10.37 -11.98 -1.98
CA TYR A 254 -9.14 -11.49 -1.38
C TYR A 254 -9.39 -10.45 -0.28
N GLY A 255 -8.55 -10.48 0.75
CA GLY A 255 -8.73 -9.78 2.02
C GLY A 255 -8.46 -8.27 1.99
N TYR A 256 -8.84 -7.54 0.94
CA TYR A 256 -8.57 -6.09 0.79
C TYR A 256 -9.02 -5.25 2.00
N HIS A 257 -10.12 -5.65 2.66
CA HIS A 257 -10.64 -5.00 3.87
C HIS A 257 -9.67 -4.95 5.07
N ASN A 258 -8.64 -5.78 5.08
CA ASN A 258 -7.61 -5.77 6.12
C ASN A 258 -6.23 -5.33 5.60
N PHE A 259 -6.07 -5.14 4.29
CA PHE A 259 -4.78 -4.88 3.66
C PHE A 259 -4.05 -3.68 4.27
N LEU A 260 -4.66 -2.49 4.25
CA LEU A 260 -4.05 -1.28 4.81
C LEU A 260 -4.05 -1.25 6.34
N TYR A 261 -4.96 -1.98 6.97
CA TYR A 261 -4.99 -2.09 8.42
C TYR A 261 -3.85 -2.96 8.95
N GLY A 262 -3.21 -3.79 8.11
CA GLY A 262 -1.97 -4.46 8.44
C GLY A 262 -0.79 -3.50 8.67
N TRP A 263 -0.92 -2.23 8.26
CA TRP A 263 0.11 -1.20 8.47
C TRP A 263 -0.12 -0.42 9.77
N ILE A 264 -1.17 -0.76 10.54
CA ILE A 264 -1.57 -0.04 11.76
C ILE A 264 -1.41 -1.00 12.95
N ASP A 265 -0.42 -0.72 13.81
CA ASP A 265 -0.07 -1.54 14.98
C ASP A 265 -0.20 -0.76 16.32
N THR A 266 0.09 0.53 16.31
CA THR A 266 0.10 1.42 17.48
C THR A 266 -1.00 2.49 17.40
N PRO A 267 -1.32 3.23 18.48
CA PRO A 267 -2.26 4.35 18.39
C PRO A 267 -1.74 5.56 17.62
N ILE A 268 -0.41 5.73 17.57
CA ILE A 268 0.33 6.79 16.88
C ILE A 268 1.54 6.17 16.18
N ASP A 269 2.07 6.80 15.13
CA ASP A 269 3.30 6.36 14.44
C ASP A 269 3.21 5.00 13.70
N ASN A 270 2.05 4.73 13.10
CA ASN A 270 1.79 3.51 12.32
C ASN A 270 2.39 3.51 10.92
N TRP A 271 2.29 4.66 10.26
CA TRP A 271 2.57 4.74 8.83
C TRP A 271 4.09 4.68 8.59
N PRO A 272 4.52 4.07 7.48
CA PRO A 272 5.94 4.06 7.14
C PRO A 272 6.51 5.49 7.07
N SER A 273 7.81 5.63 7.34
CA SER A 273 8.48 6.92 7.58
C SER A 273 8.28 7.99 6.49
N LEU A 274 8.03 7.59 5.23
CA LEU A 274 7.81 8.51 4.11
C LEU A 274 6.31 8.88 3.91
N LEU A 275 5.39 8.29 4.68
CA LEU A 275 3.95 8.53 4.60
C LEU A 275 3.46 9.38 5.78
N PRO A 276 3.05 10.64 5.55
CA PRO A 276 2.56 11.48 6.64
C PRO A 276 1.31 10.92 7.30
N THR A 277 1.25 11.01 8.64
CA THR A 277 0.25 10.30 9.46
C THR A 277 -1.22 10.60 9.11
N HIS A 278 -1.50 11.80 8.61
CA HIS A 278 -2.86 12.25 8.29
C HIS A 278 -3.16 12.22 6.79
N LEU A 279 -2.22 11.83 5.93
CA LEU A 279 -2.41 11.90 4.48
C LEU A 279 -3.35 10.80 3.97
N VAL A 280 -3.27 9.59 4.53
CA VAL A 280 -4.08 8.44 4.10
C VAL A 280 -5.59 8.73 4.13
N PRO A 281 -6.20 9.15 5.27
CA PRO A 281 -7.63 9.45 5.29
C PRO A 281 -8.02 10.59 4.33
N ILE A 282 -7.14 11.59 4.12
CA ILE A 282 -7.37 12.68 3.17
C ILE A 282 -7.39 12.17 1.73
N VAL A 283 -6.45 11.29 1.36
CA VAL A 283 -6.42 10.68 0.02
C VAL A 283 -7.67 9.85 -0.20
N PHE A 284 -8.10 9.05 0.79
CA PHE A 284 -9.32 8.26 0.65
C PHE A 284 -10.59 9.12 0.59
N ALA A 285 -10.66 10.24 1.32
CA ALA A 285 -11.73 11.22 1.18
C ALA A 285 -11.80 11.78 -0.26
N LEU A 286 -10.65 12.20 -0.80
CA LEU A 286 -10.55 12.68 -2.18
C LEU A 286 -11.02 11.64 -3.20
N LEU A 287 -10.63 10.38 -3.03
CA LEU A 287 -11.05 9.28 -3.91
C LEU A 287 -12.57 9.04 -3.82
N GLU A 288 -13.15 9.10 -2.62
CA GLU A 288 -14.59 8.96 -2.39
C GLU A 288 -15.38 10.05 -3.13
N ASP A 289 -14.95 11.32 -3.01
CA ASP A 289 -15.55 12.47 -3.69
C ASP A 289 -15.45 12.40 -5.22
N HIS A 290 -14.41 11.73 -5.75
CA HIS A 290 -14.19 11.52 -7.18
C HIS A 290 -14.82 10.22 -7.71
N GLY A 291 -15.77 9.64 -6.97
CA GLY A 291 -16.60 8.53 -7.44
C GLY A 291 -15.99 7.14 -7.24
N LEU A 292 -14.90 7.01 -6.48
CA LEU A 292 -14.27 5.72 -6.17
C LEU A 292 -14.77 5.11 -4.85
N LYS A 293 -15.99 5.46 -4.42
CA LYS A 293 -16.58 5.04 -3.14
C LYS A 293 -16.52 3.54 -2.89
N SER A 294 -16.73 2.70 -3.91
CA SER A 294 -16.64 1.24 -3.76
C SER A 294 -15.22 0.77 -3.43
N THR A 295 -14.22 1.41 -4.04
CA THR A 295 -12.80 1.10 -3.78
C THR A 295 -12.40 1.59 -2.39
N THR A 296 -12.81 2.82 -2.02
CA THR A 296 -12.51 3.34 -0.68
C THR A 296 -13.19 2.51 0.40
N ASP A 297 -14.41 2.03 0.18
CA ASP A 297 -15.11 1.13 1.08
C ASP A 297 -14.37 -0.19 1.30
N ILE A 298 -13.91 -0.81 0.21
CA ILE A 298 -13.18 -2.07 0.27
C ILE A 298 -11.83 -1.91 0.97
N PHE A 299 -11.04 -0.91 0.62
CA PHE A 299 -9.66 -0.77 1.13
C PHE A 299 -9.55 -0.10 2.50
N PHE A 300 -10.52 0.73 2.90
CA PHE A 300 -10.39 1.57 4.08
C PHE A 300 -11.68 1.69 4.90
N THR A 301 -12.78 2.16 4.32
CA THR A 301 -13.95 2.63 5.08
C THR A 301 -14.71 1.51 5.79
N ALA A 302 -14.94 0.35 5.16
CA ALA A 302 -15.61 -0.77 5.81
C ALA A 302 -14.76 -1.33 6.97
N GLY A 303 -13.45 -1.43 6.77
CA GLY A 303 -12.51 -1.83 7.80
C GLY A 303 -12.45 -0.84 8.98
N LEU A 304 -12.63 0.46 8.71
CA LEU A 304 -12.67 1.52 9.74
C LEU A 304 -13.92 1.38 10.59
N ASN A 305 -15.08 1.31 9.92
CA ASN A 305 -16.38 1.15 10.55
C ASN A 305 -16.39 -0.05 11.50
N LYS A 306 -15.91 -1.21 11.03
CA LYS A 306 -15.79 -2.43 11.83
C LYS A 306 -14.96 -2.22 13.11
N ARG A 307 -13.84 -1.50 13.01
CA ARG A 307 -12.92 -1.25 14.15
C ARG A 307 -13.49 -0.24 15.15
N LEU A 308 -14.26 0.73 14.67
CA LEU A 308 -14.92 1.74 15.51
C LEU A 308 -16.29 1.29 16.05
N GLY A 309 -16.80 0.13 15.61
CA GLY A 309 -18.13 -0.34 15.97
C GLY A 309 -19.26 0.50 15.35
N THR A 310 -18.99 1.11 14.19
CA THR A 310 -19.94 1.89 13.39
C THR A 310 -20.30 1.15 12.11
N GLU A 311 -21.32 1.62 11.40
CA GLU A 311 -21.77 1.03 10.12
C GLU A 311 -22.24 2.12 9.17
N GLY A 312 -21.95 1.96 7.88
CA GLY A 312 -22.47 2.83 6.81
C GLY A 312 -21.94 4.27 6.79
N LEU A 313 -20.90 4.59 7.59
CA LEU A 313 -20.27 5.90 7.56
C LEU A 313 -19.25 6.00 6.41
N SER A 314 -19.18 7.16 5.79
CA SER A 314 -18.14 7.58 4.84
C SER A 314 -17.01 8.35 5.54
N ILE A 315 -15.92 8.60 4.81
CA ILE A 315 -14.80 9.40 5.32
C ILE A 315 -15.16 10.88 5.26
N THR A 316 -15.73 11.32 4.13
CA THR A 316 -16.41 12.62 4.00
C THR A 316 -17.81 12.52 4.58
N GLN A 317 -18.25 13.52 5.35
CA GLN A 317 -19.55 13.55 6.02
C GLN A 317 -20.47 14.62 5.44
#